data_AF-A0A2S9KCB1-F1
#
_entry.id   AF-A0A2S9KCB1-F1
#
_cell.length_a   1.000
_cell.length_b   1.000
_cell.length_c   1.000
_cell.angle_alpha   90.00
_cell.angle_beta   90.00
_cell.angle_gamma   90.00
#
_symmetry.space_group_name_H-M   'P 1'
#
loop_
_entity.id
_entity.type
_entity.pdbx_description
1 polymer ?
#
loop_
_entity_poly.entity_id
_entity_poly.type
_entity_poly.pdbx_seq_one_letter_code
_entity_poly.pdbx_strand_id
1 'polypeptide(L)'
;MVLRLMPVQYEAIGRASYLQRLRELIRQHFPRQSAEIDDDRMDQLLWQQTLLARSYGLEDERSAARFALTAFLLGEGFDRSVPALAQILDSDQLSPSRKAQALADFTLLLFSILERQPSTADQEPAP
;
A
#
# COMPACT_ATOMS: atom_id res chain seq x y z
N MET A 1 -33.91 14.94 -17.95
CA MET A 1 -32.48 15.23 -18.16
C MET A 1 -31.70 13.98 -17.78
N VAL A 2 -31.01 13.32 -18.71
CA VAL A 2 -30.22 12.11 -18.42
C VAL A 2 -28.76 12.52 -18.31
N LEU A 3 -28.14 12.29 -17.17
CA LEU A 3 -26.70 12.51 -16.98
C LEU A 3 -25.95 11.48 -17.83
N ARG A 4 -25.32 11.90 -18.93
CA ARG A 4 -24.37 11.07 -19.70
C ARG A 4 -22.95 11.47 -19.31
N LEU A 5 -22.31 10.63 -18.50
CA LEU A 5 -20.90 10.77 -18.19
C LEU A 5 -20.08 10.10 -19.31
N MET A 6 -19.03 10.77 -19.78
CA MET A 6 -18.08 10.19 -20.72
C MET A 6 -17.18 9.16 -20.00
N PRO A 7 -16.64 8.14 -20.69
CA PRO A 7 -15.74 7.16 -20.07
C PRO A 7 -14.60 7.79 -19.25
N VAL A 8 -13.98 8.86 -19.79
CA VAL A 8 -12.91 9.60 -19.10
C VAL A 8 -13.37 10.25 -17.79
N GLN A 9 -14.64 10.65 -17.70
CA GLN A 9 -15.21 11.24 -16.48
C GLN A 9 -15.46 10.16 -15.44
N TYR A 10 -15.92 8.96 -15.84
CA TYR A 10 -16.05 7.83 -14.93
C TYR A 10 -14.71 7.40 -14.35
N GLU A 11 -13.67 7.32 -15.17
CA GLU A 11 -12.32 6.97 -14.72
C GLU A 11 -11.76 8.01 -13.74
N ALA A 12 -11.93 9.31 -14.04
CA ALA A 12 -11.49 10.39 -13.17
C ALA A 12 -12.20 10.35 -11.80
N ILE A 13 -13.52 10.15 -11.78
CA ILE A 13 -14.31 10.05 -10.54
C ILE A 13 -13.91 8.81 -9.75
N GLY A 14 -13.78 7.65 -10.42
CA GLY A 14 -13.38 6.40 -9.80
C GLY A 14 -11.99 6.50 -9.16
N ARG A 15 -11.03 7.07 -9.90
CA ARG A 15 -9.67 7.31 -9.39
C ARG A 15 -9.67 8.24 -8.18
N ALA A 16 -10.37 9.37 -8.24
CA ALA A 16 -10.42 10.32 -7.13
C ALA A 16 -11.02 9.68 -5.87
N SER A 17 -12.14 8.95 -6.01
CA SER A 17 -12.77 8.25 -4.91
C SER A 17 -11.89 7.12 -4.33
N TYR A 18 -11.18 6.39 -5.19
CA TYR A 18 -10.22 5.36 -4.76
C TYR A 18 -9.07 5.95 -3.94
N LEU A 19 -8.42 7.00 -4.45
CA LEU A 19 -7.27 7.64 -3.79
C LEU A 19 -7.68 8.28 -2.46
N GLN A 20 -8.83 8.97 -2.43
CA GLN A 20 -9.38 9.53 -1.20
C GLN A 20 -9.57 8.47 -0.11
N ARG A 21 -10.20 7.32 -0.44
CA ARG A 21 -10.42 6.23 0.52
C ARG A 21 -9.11 5.66 1.07
N LEU A 22 -8.09 5.48 0.21
CA LEU A 22 -6.78 5.00 0.67
C LEU A 22 -6.06 6.00 1.56
N ARG A 23 -6.11 7.29 1.19
CA ARG A 23 -5.54 8.36 2.00
C ARG A 23 -6.20 8.44 3.37
N GLU A 24 -7.53 8.37 3.43
CA GLU A 24 -8.27 8.36 4.69
C GLU A 24 -7.87 7.18 5.58
N LEU A 25 -7.73 5.97 5.02
CA LEU A 25 -7.24 4.80 5.74
C LEU A 25 -5.83 5.03 6.30
N ILE A 26 -4.91 5.56 5.49
CA ILE A 26 -3.56 5.87 5.93
C ILE A 26 -3.56 6.90 7.06
N ARG A 27 -4.31 8.00 6.93
CA ARG A 27 -4.40 9.06 7.93
C ARG A 27 -4.98 8.55 9.25
N GLN A 28 -5.99 7.67 9.18
CA GLN A 28 -6.63 7.09 10.35
C GLN A 28 -5.71 6.15 11.12
N HIS A 29 -4.96 5.30 10.42
CA HIS A 29 -4.14 4.26 11.04
C HIS A 29 -2.69 4.69 11.32
N PHE A 30 -2.17 5.64 10.54
CA PHE A 30 -0.78 6.12 10.61
C PHE A 30 -0.71 7.66 10.62
N PRO A 31 -1.36 8.33 11.60
CA PRO A 31 -1.49 9.79 11.60
C PRO A 31 -0.14 10.50 11.71
N ARG A 32 0.82 9.95 12.45
CA ARG A 32 2.15 10.56 12.62
C ARG A 32 3.00 10.44 11.35
N GLN A 33 2.98 9.27 10.72
CA GLN A 33 3.77 8.95 9.53
C GLN A 33 3.25 9.67 8.29
N SER A 34 1.96 9.96 8.25
CA SER A 34 1.34 10.68 7.13
C SER A 34 1.29 12.19 7.31
N ALA A 35 1.52 12.72 8.52
CA ALA A 35 1.28 14.12 8.89
C ALA A 35 1.93 15.14 7.93
N GLU A 36 3.14 14.86 7.47
CA GLU A 36 3.94 15.79 6.65
C GLU A 36 3.71 15.65 5.14
N ILE A 37 2.95 14.63 4.71
CA ILE A 37 2.65 14.40 3.30
C ILE A 37 1.35 15.14 2.98
N ASP A 38 1.38 16.07 2.02
CA ASP A 38 0.16 16.72 1.54
C ASP A 38 -0.69 15.76 0.68
N ASP A 39 -1.95 16.14 0.46
CA ASP A 39 -2.94 15.29 -0.20
C ASP A 39 -2.59 15.00 -1.66
N ASP A 40 -2.07 15.99 -2.40
CA ASP A 40 -1.67 15.82 -3.81
C ASP A 40 -0.48 14.88 -3.92
N ARG A 41 0.50 15.03 -3.02
CA ARG A 41 1.66 14.15 -2.95
C ARG A 41 1.27 12.72 -2.58
N MET A 42 0.39 12.54 -1.59
CA MET A 42 -0.12 11.24 -1.21
C MET A 42 -0.86 10.56 -2.37
N ASP A 43 -1.72 11.31 -3.07
CA ASP A 43 -2.48 10.81 -4.21
C ASP A 43 -1.55 10.40 -5.36
N GLN A 44 -0.48 11.16 -5.61
CA GLN A 44 0.55 10.80 -6.58
C GLN A 44 1.25 9.50 -6.20
N LEU A 45 1.72 9.39 -4.96
CA LEU A 45 2.42 8.20 -4.45
C LEU A 45 1.53 6.97 -4.60
N LEU A 46 0.32 7.03 -4.05
CA LEU A 46 -0.64 5.93 -4.11
C LEU A 46 -0.93 5.52 -5.56
N TRP A 47 -1.17 6.48 -6.45
CA TRP A 47 -1.45 6.19 -7.84
C TRP A 47 -0.28 5.52 -8.57
N GLN A 48 0.96 5.97 -8.33
CA GLN A 48 2.14 5.34 -8.90
C GLN A 48 2.26 3.87 -8.47
N GLN A 49 2.01 3.58 -7.19
CA GLN A 49 2.06 2.22 -6.68
C GLN A 49 0.89 1.36 -7.18
N THR A 50 -0.30 1.93 -7.34
CA THR A 50 -1.46 1.28 -7.98
C THR A 50 -1.14 0.89 -9.44
N LEU A 51 -0.43 1.74 -10.17
CA LEU A 51 -0.01 1.43 -11.55
C LEU A 51 1.07 0.33 -11.57
N LEU A 52 2.05 0.39 -10.65
CA LEU A 52 3.08 -0.63 -10.53
C LEU A 52 2.49 -2.01 -10.20
N ALA A 53 1.48 -2.06 -9.33
CA ALA A 53 0.78 -3.28 -8.96
C ALA A 53 0.24 -4.06 -10.18
N ARG A 54 -0.16 -3.35 -11.24
CA ARG A 54 -0.64 -3.97 -12.49
C ARG A 54 0.42 -4.80 -13.19
N SER A 55 1.70 -4.43 -13.08
CA SER A 55 2.80 -5.23 -13.65
C SER A 55 2.92 -6.62 -13.02
N TYR A 56 2.36 -6.81 -11.83
CA TYR A 56 2.28 -8.09 -11.12
C TYR A 56 0.95 -8.82 -11.31
N GLY A 57 0.08 -8.32 -12.18
CA GLY A 57 -1.28 -8.84 -12.42
C GLY A 57 -2.31 -8.41 -11.39
N LEU A 58 -1.99 -7.48 -10.49
CA LEU A 58 -2.90 -6.99 -9.43
C LEU A 58 -3.85 -5.92 -9.99
N GLU A 59 -4.76 -6.33 -10.87
CA GLU A 59 -5.59 -5.42 -11.66
C GLU A 59 -6.89 -4.98 -10.95
N ASP A 60 -7.37 -5.76 -9.98
CA ASP A 60 -8.55 -5.38 -9.21
C ASP A 60 -8.23 -4.35 -8.13
N GLU A 61 -9.23 -3.53 -7.77
CA GLU A 61 -9.09 -2.41 -6.84
C GLU A 61 -8.50 -2.85 -5.49
N ARG A 62 -8.91 -4.01 -4.98
CA ARG A 62 -8.49 -4.50 -3.66
C ARG A 62 -7.03 -4.96 -3.68
N SER A 63 -6.62 -5.67 -4.72
CA SER A 63 -5.24 -6.13 -4.87
C SER A 63 -4.28 -4.98 -5.10
N ALA A 64 -4.66 -4.00 -5.92
CA ALA A 64 -3.87 -2.80 -6.15
C ALA A 64 -3.78 -1.92 -4.89
N ALA A 65 -4.87 -1.77 -4.13
CA ALA A 65 -4.89 -1.10 -2.83
C ALA A 65 -3.91 -1.74 -1.84
N ARG A 66 -3.89 -3.08 -1.74
CA ARG A 66 -2.94 -3.77 -0.86
C ARG A 66 -1.50 -3.46 -1.22
N PHE A 67 -1.15 -3.52 -2.50
CA PHE A 67 0.19 -3.17 -2.95
C PHE A 67 0.56 -1.73 -2.58
N ALA A 68 -0.32 -0.77 -2.88
CA ALA A 68 -0.07 0.65 -2.58
C ALA A 68 0.06 0.93 -1.07
N LEU A 69 -0.76 0.29 -0.23
CA LEU A 69 -0.67 0.40 1.22
C LEU A 69 0.61 -0.26 1.74
N THR A 70 1.01 -1.42 1.21
CA THR A 70 2.28 -2.05 1.56
C THR A 70 3.46 -1.16 1.17
N ALA A 71 3.43 -0.51 0.02
CA ALA A 71 4.45 0.47 -0.38
C ALA A 71 4.52 1.67 0.56
N PHE A 72 3.37 2.20 1.01
CA PHE A 72 3.36 3.27 2.01
C PHE A 72 4.04 2.84 3.32
N LEU A 73 3.85 1.59 3.73
CA LEU A 73 4.34 1.07 5.01
C LEU A 73 5.80 0.64 4.97
N LEU A 74 6.24 0.03 3.87
CA LEU A 74 7.58 -0.53 3.72
C LEU A 74 8.54 0.38 2.94
N GLY A 75 8.01 1.45 2.35
CA GLY A 75 8.72 2.31 1.40
C GLY A 75 8.52 1.85 -0.05
N GLU A 76 8.74 2.79 -0.97
CA GLU A 76 8.76 2.50 -2.40
C GLU A 76 9.89 1.51 -2.74
N GLY A 77 9.67 0.64 -3.72
CA GLY A 77 10.65 -0.37 -4.12
C GLY A 77 10.72 -1.60 -3.21
N PHE A 78 9.83 -1.71 -2.21
CA PHE A 78 9.72 -2.89 -1.33
C PHE A 78 9.59 -4.21 -2.12
N ASP A 79 8.93 -4.13 -3.28
CA ASP A 79 8.67 -5.22 -4.21
C ASP A 79 9.96 -5.84 -4.77
N ARG A 80 11.09 -5.12 -4.69
CA ARG A 80 12.42 -5.59 -5.09
C ARG A 80 13.39 -5.66 -3.93
N SER A 81 13.30 -4.74 -2.97
CA SER A 81 14.23 -4.66 -1.83
C SER A 81 13.98 -5.73 -0.78
N VAL A 82 12.77 -6.30 -0.71
CA VAL A 82 12.43 -7.41 0.18
C VAL A 82 12.40 -8.73 -0.60
N PRO A 83 13.41 -9.62 -0.48
CA PRO A 83 13.54 -10.81 -1.33
C PRO A 83 12.34 -11.77 -1.26
N ALA A 84 11.69 -11.88 -0.10
CA ALA A 84 10.50 -12.72 0.06
C ALA A 84 9.32 -12.18 -0.76
N LEU A 85 9.13 -10.86 -0.78
CA LEU A 85 8.04 -10.23 -1.53
C LEU A 85 8.32 -10.24 -3.04
N ALA A 86 9.56 -10.03 -3.46
CA ALA A 86 9.96 -10.16 -4.86
C ALA A 86 9.62 -11.56 -5.40
N GLN A 87 9.98 -12.62 -4.67
CA GLN A 87 9.66 -14.00 -5.04
C GLN A 87 8.15 -14.26 -5.15
N ILE A 88 7.35 -13.72 -4.21
CA ILE A 88 5.89 -13.84 -4.24
C ILE A 88 5.32 -13.13 -5.47
N LEU A 89 5.77 -11.90 -5.73
CA LEU A 89 5.23 -11.05 -6.78
C LEU A 89 5.62 -11.52 -8.19
N ASP A 90 6.83 -12.05 -8.37
CA ASP A 90 7.31 -12.59 -9.64
C ASP A 90 6.84 -14.04 -9.90
N SER A 91 6.17 -14.69 -8.93
CA SER A 91 5.74 -16.08 -9.09
C SER A 91 4.62 -16.24 -10.13
N ASP A 92 4.88 -16.97 -11.20
CA ASP A 92 3.86 -17.37 -12.18
C ASP A 92 2.91 -18.47 -11.66
N GLN A 93 3.28 -19.13 -10.55
CA GLN A 93 2.47 -20.19 -9.95
C GLN A 93 1.38 -19.63 -9.03
N LEU A 94 1.49 -18.36 -8.63
CA LEU A 94 0.51 -17.69 -7.78
C LEU A 94 -0.46 -16.86 -8.61
N SER A 95 -1.76 -17.06 -8.38
CA SER A 95 -2.77 -16.15 -8.91
C SER A 95 -2.58 -14.74 -8.33
N PRO A 96 -3.02 -13.67 -9.04
CA PRO A 96 -2.98 -12.31 -8.51
C PRO A 96 -3.58 -12.16 -7.11
N SER A 97 -4.71 -12.83 -6.87
CA SER A 97 -5.37 -12.85 -5.56
C SER A 97 -4.51 -13.48 -4.46
N ARG A 98 -3.72 -14.52 -4.78
CA ARG A 98 -2.78 -15.15 -3.84
C ARG A 98 -1.58 -14.25 -3.57
N LYS A 99 -1.04 -13.57 -4.57
CA LYS A 99 0.01 -12.56 -4.41
C LYS A 99 -0.45 -11.43 -3.48
N ALA A 100 -1.63 -10.88 -3.73
CA ALA A 100 -2.21 -9.83 -2.90
C ALA A 100 -2.46 -10.28 -1.46
N GLN A 101 -2.91 -11.52 -1.24
CA GLN A 101 -3.09 -12.05 0.11
C GLN A 101 -1.75 -12.20 0.83
N ALA A 102 -0.73 -12.74 0.15
CA ALA A 102 0.61 -12.90 0.72
C ALA A 102 1.26 -11.55 1.08
N LEU A 103 1.04 -10.49 0.28
CA LEU A 103 1.43 -9.13 0.65
C LEU A 103 0.81 -8.70 1.97
N ALA A 104 -0.51 -8.87 2.12
CA ALA A 104 -1.23 -8.49 3.32
C ALA A 104 -0.75 -9.28 4.54
N ASP A 105 -0.57 -10.59 4.40
CA ASP A 105 -0.08 -11.46 5.47
C ASP A 105 1.33 -11.08 5.91
N PHE A 106 2.22 -10.77 4.96
CA PHE A 106 3.57 -10.29 5.24
C PHE A 106 3.55 -8.96 6.00
N THR A 107 2.76 -7.99 5.53
CA THR A 107 2.64 -6.69 6.19
C THR A 107 2.16 -6.83 7.63
N LEU A 108 1.10 -7.63 7.87
CA LEU A 108 0.59 -7.90 9.21
C LEU A 108 1.63 -8.58 10.11
N LEU A 109 2.34 -9.58 9.59
CA LEU A 109 3.38 -10.28 10.33
C LEU A 109 4.50 -9.31 10.75
N LEU A 110 4.98 -8.46 9.84
CA LEU A 110 6.04 -7.50 10.14
C LEU A 110 5.62 -6.56 11.28
N PHE A 111 4.43 -5.96 11.19
CA PHE A 111 3.97 -5.05 12.25
C PHE A 111 3.79 -5.76 13.59
N SER A 112 3.28 -7.00 13.59
CA SER A 112 3.18 -7.79 14.82
C SER A 112 4.53 -8.07 15.49
N ILE A 113 5.61 -8.19 14.70
CA ILE A 113 6.97 -8.36 15.21
C ILE A 113 7.50 -7.04 15.77
N LEU A 114 7.31 -5.94 15.05
CA LEU A 114 7.75 -4.60 15.47
C LEU A 114 7.06 -4.16 16.76
N GLU A 115 5.76 -4.44 16.92
CA GLU A 115 5.01 -4.15 18.15
C GLU A 115 5.48 -4.98 19.37
N ARG A 116 6.05 -6.17 19.14
CA ARG A 116 6.56 -7.05 20.20
C ARG A 116 7.96 -6.72 20.66
N GLN A 117 8.73 -5.91 19.93
CA GLN A 117 10.05 -5.49 20.36
C GLN A 117 9.92 -4.18 21.16
N PRO A 118 9.98 -4.20 22.51
CA PRO A 118 10.20 -2.97 23.25
C PRO A 118 11.55 -2.40 22.81
N SER A 119 11.56 -1.10 22.51
CA SER A 119 12.76 -0.35 22.15
C SER A 119 13.89 -0.67 23.14
N THR A 120 14.98 -1.26 22.66
CA THR A 120 16.21 -1.48 23.43
C THR A 120 16.93 -0.18 23.81
N ALA A 121 16.34 0.98 23.51
CA ALA A 121 16.90 2.29 23.86
C ALA A 121 16.61 2.75 25.30
N ASP A 122 15.75 2.06 26.06
CA ASP A 122 15.42 2.42 27.46
C ASP A 122 16.21 1.62 28.52
N GLN A 123 17.25 0.88 28.14
CA GLN A 123 18.09 0.11 29.07
C GLN A 123 19.57 0.47 28.93
N GLU A 124 19.93 1.67 29.39
CA GLU A 124 21.29 1.95 29.84
C GLU A 124 21.28 1.95 31.39
N PRO A 125 21.89 0.96 32.07
CA PRO A 125 22.02 0.99 33.52
C PRO A 125 23.10 2.01 33.87
N ALA A 126 22.71 3.08 34.56
CA ALA A 126 23.68 3.98 35.16
C ALA A 126 24.52 3.24 36.23
N PRO A 127 25.86 3.43 36.25
CA PRO A 127 26.73 2.85 37.27
C PRO A 127 26.52 3.47 38.65
#